data_AF-A0A841KDK0-F1
#
_entry.id   AF-A0A841KDK0-F1
#
_cell.length_a   1.000
_cell.length_b   1.000
_cell.length_c   1.000
_cell.angle_alpha   90.00
_cell.angle_beta   90.00
_cell.angle_gamma   90.00
#
_symmetry.space_group_name_H-M   'P 1'
#
loop_
_entity.id
_entity.type
_entity.pdbx_description
1 polymer ?
#
loop_
_entity_poly.entity_id
_entity_poly.type
_entity_poly.pdbx_seq_one_letter_code
_entity_poly.pdbx_strand_id
1 'polypeptide(L)'
;MSLRHLLAASAFLAATGLPALAQQGPIPSRSLTCAQLQALVQRQGRVLISTAPHIYATYVNNCAPRDIPSPGYVPARDTPQCVVGYTCLAK
;
A
#
# COMPACT_ATOMS: atom_id res chain seq x y z
N MET A 1 -52.04 5.14 30.42
CA MET A 1 -52.13 5.49 28.98
C MET A 1 -50.84 6.23 28.60
N SER A 2 -49.70 5.52 28.54
CA SER A 2 -48.39 6.14 28.29
C SER A 2 -47.67 5.48 27.11
N LEU A 3 -48.46 5.06 26.11
CA LEU A 3 -48.02 4.59 24.80
C LEU A 3 -47.36 5.71 23.95
N ARG A 4 -47.16 6.90 24.53
CA ARG A 4 -46.56 8.08 23.86
C ARG A 4 -45.04 8.15 24.04
N HIS A 5 -44.47 7.45 25.03
CA HIS A 5 -43.03 7.51 25.30
C HIS A 5 -42.20 6.47 24.52
N LEU A 6 -42.85 5.45 23.95
CA LEU A 6 -42.16 4.41 23.19
C LEU A 6 -41.74 4.85 21.77
N LEU A 7 -42.30 5.95 21.26
CA LEU A 7 -42.00 6.46 19.91
C LEU A 7 -40.87 7.51 19.88
N ALA A 8 -40.42 8.01 21.03
CA ALA A 8 -39.45 9.11 21.10
C ALA A 8 -37.99 8.64 21.30
N ALA A 9 -37.74 7.33 21.45
CA ALA A 9 -36.42 6.79 21.77
C ALA A 9 -35.63 6.27 20.55
N SER A 10 -36.14 6.42 19.32
CA SER A 10 -35.65 5.68 18.15
C SER A 10 -34.78 6.48 17.18
N ALA A 11 -34.46 7.74 17.45
CA ALA A 11 -33.89 8.63 16.43
C ALA A 11 -32.52 9.18 16.81
N PHE A 12 -31.50 8.35 17.07
CA PHE A 12 -30.11 8.82 17.09
C PHE A 12 -29.07 7.70 16.89
N LEU A 13 -29.26 6.82 15.90
CA LEU A 13 -28.11 6.10 15.33
C LEU A 13 -27.59 6.90 14.13
N ALA A 14 -26.86 7.98 14.44
CA ALA A 14 -26.04 8.66 13.45
C ALA A 14 -24.95 7.68 12.99
N ALA A 15 -25.03 7.26 11.73
CA ALA A 15 -24.04 6.42 11.09
C ALA A 15 -22.68 7.14 11.06
N THR A 16 -21.78 6.78 11.98
CA THR A 16 -20.38 7.17 11.91
C THR A 16 -19.71 6.33 10.82
N GLY A 17 -19.76 6.81 9.57
CA GLY A 17 -18.97 6.26 8.48
C GLY A 17 -17.49 6.51 8.74
N LEU A 18 -16.81 5.55 9.35
CA LEU A 18 -15.36 5.53 9.40
C LEU A 18 -14.84 5.48 7.95
N PRO A 19 -13.86 6.33 7.57
CA PRO A 19 -13.25 6.21 6.25
C PRO A 19 -12.63 4.82 6.17
N ALA A 20 -13.14 3.98 5.27
CA ALA A 20 -12.49 2.73 4.94
C ALA A 20 -11.12 3.09 4.37
N LEU A 21 -10.05 2.88 5.15
CA LEU A 21 -8.69 2.93 4.66
C LEU A 21 -8.58 1.82 3.62
N ALA A 22 -8.81 2.17 2.35
CA ALA A 22 -8.67 1.25 1.23
C ALA A 22 -7.23 0.73 1.26
N GLN A 23 -7.06 -0.54 1.62
CA GLN A 23 -5.75 -1.17 1.58
C GLN A 23 -5.35 -1.24 0.11
N GLN A 24 -4.42 -0.37 -0.29
CA GLN A 24 -3.91 -0.34 -1.65
C GLN A 24 -3.28 -1.71 -1.92
N GLY A 25 -3.90 -2.46 -2.84
CA GLY A 25 -3.40 -3.76 -3.25
C GLY A 25 -2.02 -3.66 -3.91
N PRO A 26 -1.37 -4.79 -4.18
CA PRO A 26 -0.08 -4.82 -4.84
C PRO A 26 -0.12 -4.09 -6.19
N ILE A 27 0.86 -3.22 -6.43
CA ILE A 27 0.99 -2.50 -7.71
C ILE A 27 1.64 -3.43 -8.73
N PRO A 28 1.00 -3.73 -9.88
CA PRO A 28 1.62 -4.58 -10.90
C PRO A 28 2.82 -3.87 -11.55
N SER A 29 4.01 -4.45 -11.47
CA SER A 29 5.26 -3.80 -11.92
C SER A 29 5.21 -3.45 -13.42
N ARG A 30 4.62 -4.33 -14.25
CA ARG A 30 4.51 -4.15 -15.70
C ARG A 30 3.47 -3.11 -16.13
N SER A 31 2.68 -2.56 -15.21
CA SER A 31 1.70 -1.51 -15.52
C SER A 31 2.31 -0.11 -15.62
N LEU A 32 3.46 0.11 -14.98
CA LEU A 32 4.15 1.40 -14.88
C LEU A 32 5.53 1.36 -15.54
N THR A 33 6.04 2.53 -15.93
CA THR A 33 7.45 2.67 -16.32
C THR A 33 8.38 2.56 -15.12
N CYS A 34 9.66 2.29 -15.38
CA CYS A 34 10.67 2.21 -14.32
C CYS A 34 10.72 3.51 -13.50
N ALA A 35 10.71 4.66 -14.15
CA ALA A 35 10.68 5.97 -13.50
C ALA A 35 9.41 6.20 -12.66
N GLN A 36 8.24 5.73 -13.13
CA GLN A 36 7.00 5.83 -12.37
C GLN A 36 7.02 4.97 -11.11
N LEU A 37 7.58 3.75 -11.18
CA LEU A 37 7.75 2.88 -10.01
C LEU A 37 8.72 3.48 -8.99
N GLN A 38 9.87 3.98 -9.44
CA GLN A 38 10.83 4.67 -8.59
C GLN A 38 10.18 5.86 -7.89
N ALA A 39 9.51 6.74 -8.63
CA ALA A 39 8.80 7.89 -8.06
C ALA A 39 7.70 7.46 -7.07
N LEU A 40 7.04 6.33 -7.30
CA LEU A 40 6.05 5.78 -6.39
C LEU A 40 6.70 5.36 -5.06
N VAL A 41 7.77 4.57 -5.10
CA VAL A 41 8.52 4.14 -3.90
C VAL A 41 9.09 5.32 -3.14
N GLN A 42 9.67 6.29 -3.85
CA GLN A 42 10.23 7.49 -3.23
C GLN A 42 9.18 8.33 -2.52
N ARG A 43 7.98 8.49 -3.10
CA ARG A 43 6.89 9.29 -2.50
C ARG A 43 6.18 8.58 -1.35
N GLN A 44 5.95 7.27 -1.46
CA GLN A 44 5.20 6.52 -0.45
C GLN A 44 6.09 5.95 0.66
N GLY A 45 7.41 5.91 0.45
CA GLY A 45 8.39 5.34 1.37
C GLY A 45 8.40 3.81 1.41
N ARG A 46 7.24 3.17 1.28
CA ARG A 46 7.06 1.72 1.25
C ARG A 46 5.92 1.33 0.32
N VAL A 47 6.19 0.42 -0.62
CA VAL A 47 5.22 0.01 -1.64
C VAL A 47 5.25 -1.50 -1.82
N LEU A 48 4.06 -2.12 -1.89
CA LEU A 48 3.91 -3.52 -2.25
C LEU A 48 3.78 -3.63 -3.78
N ILE A 49 4.70 -4.32 -4.43
CA ILE A 49 4.75 -4.47 -5.90
C ILE A 49 4.58 -5.94 -6.27
N SER A 50 3.73 -6.21 -7.27
CA SER A 50 3.54 -7.53 -7.88
C SER A 50 4.37 -7.68 -9.14
N THR A 51 5.14 -8.76 -9.26
CA THR A 51 5.91 -9.08 -10.48
C THR A 51 5.28 -10.17 -11.33
N ALA A 52 4.41 -10.99 -10.74
CA ALA A 52 3.61 -12.03 -11.37
C ALA A 52 2.36 -12.30 -10.50
N PRO A 53 1.32 -13.00 -11.03
CA PRO A 53 0.19 -13.41 -10.21
C PRO A 53 0.65 -14.11 -8.93
N HIS A 54 0.18 -13.64 -7.77
CA HIS A 54 0.54 -14.16 -6.45
C HIS A 54 2.00 -13.96 -6.00
N ILE A 55 2.85 -13.29 -6.79
CA ILE A 55 4.23 -12.95 -6.42
C ILE A 55 4.30 -11.46 -6.11
N TYR A 56 4.58 -11.15 -4.84
CA TYR A 56 4.60 -9.80 -4.30
C TYR A 56 5.83 -9.60 -3.42
N ALA A 57 6.39 -8.40 -3.46
CA ALA A 57 7.44 -8.00 -2.54
C ALA A 57 7.26 -6.52 -2.16
N THR A 58 7.71 -6.18 -0.95
CA THR A 58 7.70 -4.81 -0.46
C THR A 58 9.03 -4.15 -0.77
N TYR A 59 8.98 -2.95 -1.33
CA TYR A 59 10.15 -2.13 -1.64
C TYR A 59 10.06 -0.80 -0.90
N VAL A 60 11.19 -0.37 -0.33
CA VAL A 60 11.29 0.85 0.47
C VAL A 60 12.30 1.83 -0.11
N ASN A 61 12.15 3.12 0.21
CA ASN A 61 13.14 4.13 -0.16
C ASN A 61 14.31 4.22 0.83
N ASN A 62 14.13 3.78 2.08
CA ASN A 62 15.16 3.68 3.09
C ASN A 62 14.95 2.45 3.99
N CYS A 63 16.05 1.93 4.54
CA CYS A 63 16.04 0.83 5.51
C CYS A 63 16.19 1.35 6.93
N ALA A 64 15.86 0.52 7.92
CA ALA A 64 16.13 0.84 9.31
C ALA A 64 17.66 0.94 9.55
N PRO A 65 18.13 1.71 10.55
CA PRO A 65 19.56 1.99 10.74
C PRO A 65 20.49 0.77 10.88
N ARG A 66 19.96 -0.41 11.22
CA ARG A 66 20.74 -1.66 11.38
C ARG A 66 20.51 -2.71 10.31
N ASP A 67 19.63 -2.43 9.36
CA ASP A 67 19.37 -3.32 8.23
C ASP A 67 20.36 -3.05 7.10
N ILE A 68 20.61 -4.09 6.29
CA ILE A 68 21.44 -3.98 5.10
C ILE A 68 20.53 -3.70 3.89
N PRO A 69 20.63 -2.54 3.23
CA PRO A 69 19.84 -2.25 2.03
C PRO A 69 20.35 -3.08 0.86
N SER A 70 19.47 -3.89 0.27
CA SER A 70 19.71 -4.63 -0.97
C SER A 70 18.88 -4.01 -2.10
N PRO A 71 19.47 -3.68 -3.27
CA PRO A 71 18.71 -3.11 -4.37
C PRO A 71 17.59 -4.04 -4.84
N GLY A 72 16.37 -3.49 -4.91
CA GLY A 72 15.19 -4.22 -5.35
C GLY A 72 14.96 -4.08 -6.85
N TYR A 73 15.00 -5.20 -7.57
CA TYR A 73 14.79 -5.24 -9.02
C TYR A 73 13.42 -5.81 -9.37
N VAL A 74 12.73 -5.16 -10.31
CA VAL A 74 11.47 -5.65 -10.88
C VAL A 74 11.42 -5.41 -12.40
N PRO A 75 10.67 -6.23 -13.16
CA PRO A 75 10.36 -5.92 -14.54
C PRO A 75 9.33 -4.79 -14.62
N ALA A 76 9.72 -3.65 -15.17
CA ALA A 76 8.82 -2.55 -15.51
C ALA A 76 8.28 -2.71 -16.94
N ARG A 77 7.37 -1.82 -17.36
CA ARG A 77 6.84 -1.82 -18.73
C ARG A 77 7.92 -1.61 -19.80
N ASP A 78 8.93 -0.80 -19.48
CA ASP A 78 9.97 -0.30 -20.38
C ASP A 78 11.38 -0.80 -20.04
N THR A 79 11.61 -1.30 -18.83
CA THR A 79 12.93 -1.77 -18.37
C THR A 79 12.80 -3.14 -17.69
N PRO A 80 13.42 -4.21 -18.25
CA PRO A 80 13.32 -5.56 -17.69
C PRO A 80 13.93 -5.74 -16.29
N GLN A 81 14.95 -4.95 -15.95
CA GLN A 81 15.61 -4.95 -14.64
C GLN A 81 15.64 -3.53 -14.07
N CYS A 82 14.48 -3.05 -13.61
CA CYS A 82 14.35 -1.74 -13.00
C CYS A 82 14.69 -1.79 -11.50
N VAL A 83 15.64 -0.97 -11.05
CA VAL A 83 15.86 -0.72 -9.61
C VAL A 83 14.79 0.24 -9.13
N VAL A 84 13.90 -0.22 -8.24
CA VAL A 84 12.77 0.60 -7.75
C VAL A 84 12.98 1.15 -6.33
N GLY A 85 13.92 0.58 -5.59
CA GLY A 85 14.21 0.92 -4.20
C GLY A 85 15.05 -0.17 -3.54
N TYR A 86 14.78 -0.46 -2.27
CA TYR A 86 15.50 -1.46 -1.49
C TYR A 86 14.58 -2.52 -0.91
N THR A 87 15.13 -3.72 -0.73
CA THR A 87 14.69 -4.68 0.28
C THR A 87 15.66 -4.61 1.46
N CYS A 88 15.15 -4.71 2.68
CA CYS A 88 15.97 -4.61 3.88
C CYS A 88 16.23 -5.99 4.45
N LEU A 89 17.50 -6.36 4.55
CA LEU A 89 17.93 -7.61 5.16
C LEU A 89 18.29 -7.34 6.62
N ALA A 90 17.66 -8.09 7.54
CA ALA A 90 18.05 -8.06 8.94
C ALA A 90 19.49 -8.58 9.08
N LYS A 91 20.25 -7.93 9.95
CA LYS A 91 21.63 -8.30 10.27
C LYS A 91 21.71 -9.41 11.31
#